data_AF-A0ABC9WFV6-F1
#
_entry.id   AF-A0ABC9WFV6-F1
#
_cell.length_a   1.000
_cell.length_b   1.000
_cell.length_c   1.000
_cell.angle_alpha   90.00
_cell.angle_beta   90.00
_cell.angle_gamma   90.00
#
_symmetry.space_group_name_H-M   'P 1'
#
loop_
_entity.id
_entity.type
_entity.pdbx_description
1 polymer ?
#
loop_
_entity_poly.entity_id
_entity_poly.type
_entity_poly.pdbx_seq_one_letter_code
_entity_poly.pdbx_strand_id
1 'polypeptide(L)'
;MDEEPTESLWVRIKGRAGAGDITVGVCYRPPDQGDGADEALYRQIGAASRSQALVLMGDFNHPDICWRDDAAEHKQSRKFLECVDDNFLLQVIEEPTRRGAMLDLILTNKEGLVGDVKLKGSLGCSDHEMVEFRILGAARRACSNYPGLQQSRLWPLQGSAW
;
A
#
# COMPACT_ATOMS: atom_id res chain seq x y z
N MET A 1 -22.94 19.84 5.70
CA MET A 1 -21.53 20.17 5.97
C MET A 1 -20.83 19.96 4.67
N ASP A 2 -20.27 21.02 4.10
CA ASP A 2 -19.38 20.87 2.95
C ASP A 2 -18.16 20.09 3.42
N GLU A 3 -17.82 19.02 2.70
CA GLU A 3 -16.67 18.18 3.01
C GLU A 3 -15.39 19.01 2.82
N GLU A 4 -14.47 18.96 3.79
CA GLU A 4 -13.20 19.69 3.65
C GLU A 4 -12.45 19.21 2.40
N PRO A 5 -11.90 20.14 1.59
CA PRO A 5 -11.22 19.77 0.35
C PRO A 5 -9.96 18.98 0.66
N THR A 6 -9.74 17.89 -0.08
CA THR A 6 -8.50 17.13 -0.07
C THR A 6 -7.79 17.30 -1.41
N GLU A 7 -6.47 17.38 -1.41
CA GLU A 7 -5.69 17.38 -2.64
C GLU A 7 -5.44 15.93 -3.09
N SER A 8 -6.52 15.29 -3.56
CA SER A 8 -6.48 13.91 -4.03
C SER A 8 -7.24 13.69 -5.34
N LEU A 9 -6.76 12.75 -6.15
CA LEU A 9 -7.40 12.30 -7.38
C LEU A 9 -7.54 10.78 -7.35
N TRP A 10 -8.75 10.30 -7.62
CA TRP A 10 -9.08 8.87 -7.59
C TRP A 10 -9.59 8.42 -8.96
N VAL A 11 -9.00 7.35 -9.49
CA VAL A 11 -9.42 6.72 -10.73
C VAL A 11 -9.63 5.24 -10.54
N ARG A 12 -10.55 4.67 -11.32
CA ARG A 12 -10.79 3.22 -11.34
C ARG A 12 -10.30 2.65 -12.66
N ILE A 13 -9.29 1.79 -12.60
CA ILE A 13 -8.78 1.05 -13.75
C ILE A 13 -9.57 -0.24 -13.86
N LYS A 14 -10.28 -0.41 -14.98
CA LYS A 14 -11.08 -1.60 -15.24
C LYS A 14 -10.19 -2.81 -15.51
N GLY A 15 -10.44 -3.89 -14.79
CA GLY A 15 -9.80 -5.17 -15.03
C GLY A 15 -10.24 -5.78 -16.36
N ARG A 16 -9.42 -6.67 -16.93
CA ARG A 16 -9.86 -7.57 -18.01
C ARG A 16 -10.90 -8.56 -17.47
N ALA A 17 -11.68 -9.21 -18.34
CA ALA A 17 -12.68 -10.19 -17.92
C ALA A 17 -12.10 -11.24 -16.95
N GLY A 18 -12.67 -11.30 -15.73
CA GLY A 18 -12.22 -12.20 -14.65
C GLY A 18 -11.10 -11.65 -13.76
N ALA A 19 -10.54 -10.48 -14.07
CA ALA A 19 -9.69 -9.70 -13.17
C ALA A 19 -10.54 -8.62 -12.49
N GLY A 20 -10.37 -8.44 -11.18
CA GLY A 20 -11.01 -7.35 -10.44
C GLY A 20 -10.51 -5.98 -10.93
N ASP A 21 -11.32 -4.95 -10.70
CA ASP A 21 -10.93 -3.56 -10.89
C ASP A 21 -9.87 -3.15 -9.86
N ILE A 22 -9.09 -2.12 -10.19
CA ILE A 22 -8.10 -1.52 -9.30
C ILE A 22 -8.45 -0.04 -9.13
N THR A 23 -8.60 0.41 -7.88
CA THR A 23 -8.62 1.84 -7.57
C THR A 23 -7.19 2.34 -7.49
N VAL A 24 -6.91 3.44 -8.19
CA VAL A 24 -5.65 4.16 -8.08
C VAL A 24 -5.92 5.55 -7.54
N GLY A 25 -5.25 5.90 -6.45
CA GLY A 25 -5.30 7.23 -5.85
C GLY A 25 -3.95 7.94 -5.96
N VAL A 26 -3.96 9.24 -6.25
CA VAL A 26 -2.83 10.15 -6.03
C VAL A 26 -3.25 11.15 -4.96
N CYS A 27 -2.39 11.40 -3.97
CA CYS A 27 -2.63 12.38 -2.93
C CYS A 27 -1.41 13.30 -2.76
N TYR A 28 -1.67 14.56 -2.45
CA TYR A 28 -0.71 15.45 -1.83
C TYR A 28 -1.30 15.90 -0.49
N ARG A 29 -0.57 15.69 0.61
CA ARG A 29 -0.93 16.22 1.92
C ARG A 29 0.08 17.31 2.29
N PRO A 30 -0.31 18.59 2.34
CA PRO A 30 0.57 19.66 2.80
C PRO A 30 1.12 19.39 4.20
N PRO A 31 2.36 19.85 4.51
CA PRO A 31 2.99 19.61 5.81
C PRO A 31 2.24 20.25 6.99
N ASP A 32 1.52 21.35 6.75
CA ASP A 32 0.72 22.11 7.72
C ASP A 32 -0.79 21.85 7.60
N GLN A 33 -1.18 20.71 6.98
CA GLN A 33 -2.58 20.33 6.83
C GLN A 33 -3.28 20.20 8.19
N GLY A 34 -4.51 20.73 8.26
CA GLY A 34 -5.36 20.66 9.45
C GLY A 34 -6.02 19.29 9.64
N ASP A 35 -6.37 18.97 10.89
CA ASP A 35 -6.97 17.69 11.28
C ASP A 35 -8.25 17.33 10.48
N GLY A 36 -9.07 18.31 10.10
CA GLY A 36 -10.31 18.07 9.35
C GLY A 36 -10.07 17.54 7.92
N ALA A 37 -9.07 18.07 7.23
CA ALA A 37 -8.68 17.66 5.88
C ALA A 37 -7.95 16.31 5.92
N ASP A 38 -7.13 16.07 6.95
CA ASP A 38 -6.57 14.75 7.25
C ASP A 38 -7.70 13.71 7.45
N GLU A 39 -8.72 14.02 8.27
CA GLU A 39 -9.87 13.14 8.51
C GLU A 39 -10.73 12.92 7.26
N ALA A 40 -10.87 13.91 6.38
CA ALA A 40 -11.52 13.74 5.08
C ALA A 40 -10.71 12.79 4.18
N LEU A 41 -9.39 12.97 4.10
CA LEU A 41 -8.50 12.10 3.34
C LEU A 41 -8.58 10.65 3.87
N TYR A 42 -8.51 10.44 5.18
CA TYR A 42 -8.56 9.10 5.78
C TYR A 42 -9.88 8.39 5.52
N ARG A 43 -11.00 9.13 5.50
CA ARG A 43 -12.30 8.58 5.10
C ARG A 43 -12.32 8.13 3.64
N GLN A 44 -11.72 8.91 2.74
CA GLN A 44 -11.60 8.52 1.32
C GLN A 44 -10.73 7.28 1.14
N ILE A 45 -9.58 7.23 1.83
CA ILE A 45 -8.69 6.07 1.87
C ILE A 45 -9.45 4.84 2.34
N GLY A 46 -10.19 4.94 3.44
CA GLY A 46 -10.96 3.82 3.98
C GLY A 46 -12.12 3.36 3.09
N ALA A 47 -12.77 4.27 2.37
CA ALA A 47 -13.78 3.90 1.39
C ALA A 47 -13.15 3.15 0.19
N ALA A 48 -11.99 3.61 -0.27
CA ALA A 48 -11.27 3.01 -1.39
C ALA A 48 -10.72 1.62 -1.05
N SER A 49 -10.10 1.47 0.12
CA SER A 49 -9.43 0.24 0.58
C SER A 49 -10.41 -0.93 0.77
N ARG A 50 -11.65 -0.65 1.21
CA ARG A 50 -12.67 -1.68 1.46
C ARG A 50 -13.38 -2.16 0.20
N SER A 51 -13.27 -1.43 -0.90
CA SER A 51 -14.07 -1.68 -2.11
C SER A 51 -13.40 -2.63 -3.09
N GLN A 52 -12.09 -2.48 -3.32
CA GLN A 52 -11.34 -3.23 -4.34
C GLN A 52 -9.83 -3.17 -4.06
N ALA A 53 -9.05 -3.80 -4.94
CA ALA A 53 -7.59 -3.66 -4.91
C ALA A 53 -7.20 -2.17 -5.04
N LEU A 54 -6.35 -1.69 -4.15
CA LEU A 54 -5.98 -0.28 -4.05
C LEU A 54 -4.48 -0.09 -4.26
N VAL A 55 -4.12 0.90 -5.07
CA VAL A 55 -2.79 1.53 -5.09
C VAL A 55 -2.98 3.01 -4.83
N LEU A 56 -2.54 3.49 -3.67
CA LEU A 56 -2.53 4.91 -3.31
C LEU A 56 -1.08 5.37 -3.29
N MET A 57 -0.79 6.47 -3.97
CA MET A 57 0.57 7.04 -4.00
C MET A 57 0.52 8.54 -3.77
N GLY A 58 1.63 9.13 -3.35
CA GLY A 58 1.66 10.57 -3.10
C GLY A 58 2.68 11.00 -2.08
N ASP A 59 2.81 12.32 -1.92
CA ASP A 59 3.58 12.94 -0.84
C ASP A 59 2.66 13.21 0.35
N PHE A 60 2.93 12.53 1.47
CA PHE A 60 2.12 12.62 2.69
C PHE A 60 2.74 13.55 3.74
N ASN A 61 3.95 14.06 3.55
CA ASN A 61 4.62 14.97 4.48
C ASN A 61 4.55 14.56 5.97
N HIS A 62 4.82 13.28 6.26
CA HIS A 62 4.96 12.76 7.63
C HIS A 62 6.42 12.34 7.92
N PRO A 63 7.35 13.30 8.10
CA PRO A 63 8.79 13.02 8.20
C PRO A 63 9.21 12.25 9.45
N ASP A 64 8.39 12.26 10.49
CA ASP A 64 8.68 11.66 11.80
C ASP A 64 8.20 10.22 11.94
N ILE A 65 7.66 9.63 10.87
CA ILE A 65 7.28 8.21 10.85
C ILE A 65 8.54 7.36 10.72
N CYS A 66 8.75 6.48 11.70
CA CYS A 66 9.65 5.36 11.60
C CYS A 66 8.91 4.14 11.06
N TRP A 67 8.98 3.91 9.76
CA TRP A 67 8.33 2.76 9.09
C TRP A 67 8.84 1.40 9.56
N ARG A 68 10.06 1.33 10.11
CA ARG A 68 10.62 0.09 10.66
C ARG A 68 9.94 -0.32 11.95
N ASP A 69 9.64 0.66 12.81
CA ASP A 69 9.12 0.44 14.16
C ASP A 69 7.61 0.70 14.24
N ASP A 70 6.99 1.05 13.10
CA ASP A 70 5.57 1.43 12.99
C ASP A 70 5.16 2.48 14.02
N ALA A 71 5.99 3.52 14.15
CA ALA A 71 5.86 4.51 15.20
C ALA A 71 6.06 5.93 14.67
N ALA A 72 5.41 6.90 15.32
CA ALA A 72 5.57 8.32 15.02
C ALA A 72 5.52 9.19 16.28
N GLU A 73 6.29 10.28 16.26
CA GLU A 73 6.40 11.22 17.39
C GLU A 73 5.16 12.13 17.49
N HIS A 74 4.70 12.64 16.35
CA HIS A 74 3.62 13.60 16.24
C HIS A 74 2.25 12.91 16.18
N LYS A 75 1.25 13.57 16.78
CA LYS A 75 -0.12 13.07 16.82
C LYS A 75 -0.72 12.84 15.43
N GLN A 76 -0.46 13.74 14.48
CA GLN A 76 -1.00 13.63 13.12
C GLN A 76 -0.43 12.42 12.40
N SER A 77 0.89 12.22 12.47
CA SER A 77 1.57 11.06 11.91
C SER A 77 1.11 9.74 12.55
N ARG A 78 0.83 9.72 13.86
CA ARG A 78 0.18 8.56 14.52
C ARG A 78 -1.22 8.27 14.00
N LYS A 79 -2.07 9.30 13.83
CA LYS A 79 -3.40 9.13 13.22
C LYS A 79 -3.31 8.58 11.80
N PHE A 80 -2.30 9.00 11.03
CA PHE A 80 -2.05 8.45 9.70
C PHE A 80 -1.66 6.96 9.76
N LEU A 81 -0.76 6.57 10.67
CA LEU A 81 -0.41 5.15 10.88
C LEU A 81 -1.63 4.32 11.31
N GLU A 82 -2.46 4.83 12.23
CA GLU A 82 -3.74 4.20 12.60
C GLU A 82 -4.64 4.01 11.36
N CYS A 83 -4.73 5.01 10.48
CA CYS A 83 -5.46 4.90 9.22
C CYS A 83 -4.88 3.84 8.29
N VAL A 84 -3.55 3.73 8.18
CA VAL A 84 -2.87 2.71 7.38
C VAL A 84 -3.19 1.31 7.91
N ASP A 85 -3.07 1.11 9.22
CA ASP A 85 -3.32 -0.17 9.88
C ASP A 85 -4.81 -0.60 9.83
N ASP A 86 -5.73 0.30 10.19
CA ASP A 86 -7.18 0.05 10.17
C ASP A 86 -7.71 -0.34 8.78
N ASN A 87 -6.98 0.02 7.73
CA ASN A 87 -7.32 -0.24 6.33
C ASN A 87 -6.46 -1.34 5.70
N PHE A 88 -5.64 -2.04 6.49
CA PHE A 88 -4.75 -3.11 6.04
C PHE A 88 -3.85 -2.68 4.88
N LEU A 89 -3.34 -1.46 4.93
CA LEU A 89 -2.49 -0.90 3.90
C LEU A 89 -1.02 -1.21 4.19
N LEU A 90 -0.30 -1.59 3.15
CA LEU A 90 1.12 -1.88 3.16
C LEU A 90 1.86 -0.75 2.45
N GLN A 91 2.85 -0.16 3.11
CA GLN A 91 3.82 0.75 2.50
C GLN A 91 4.90 -0.07 1.77
N VAL A 92 5.14 0.22 0.49
CA VAL A 92 6.04 -0.58 -0.35
C VAL A 92 7.35 0.12 -0.73
N ILE A 93 7.53 1.39 -0.37
CA ILE A 93 8.82 2.08 -0.56
C ILE A 93 9.72 1.78 0.63
N GLU A 94 10.97 1.40 0.35
CA GLU A 94 11.97 1.01 1.37
C GLU A 94 13.05 2.07 1.58
N GLU A 95 13.21 2.99 0.64
CA GLU A 95 14.28 4.01 0.63
C GLU A 95 13.70 5.43 0.78
N PRO A 96 14.41 6.36 1.44
CA PRO A 96 13.97 7.75 1.54
C PRO A 96 13.79 8.43 0.19
N THR A 97 12.74 9.25 0.06
CA THR A 97 12.40 9.93 -1.19
C THR A 97 12.75 11.41 -1.18
N ARG A 98 13.09 11.99 -0.01
CA ARG A 98 13.52 13.38 0.12
C ARG A 98 14.49 13.55 1.29
N ARG A 99 15.76 13.87 1.00
CA ARG A 99 16.77 14.25 2.02
C ARG A 99 16.86 13.32 3.24
N GLY A 100 16.68 12.02 3.05
CA GLY A 100 16.73 11.02 4.14
C GLY A 100 15.40 10.76 4.85
N ALA A 101 14.32 11.45 4.49
CA ALA A 101 12.96 11.15 4.93
C ALA A 101 12.15 10.44 3.83
N MET A 102 11.26 9.53 4.25
CA MET A 102 10.32 8.84 3.37
C MET A 102 8.97 9.57 3.43
N LEU A 103 8.79 10.53 2.53
CA LEU A 103 7.58 11.37 2.48
C LEU A 103 6.63 10.94 1.37
N ASP A 104 7.20 10.47 0.25
CA ASP A 104 6.45 9.89 -0.83
C ASP A 104 6.22 8.41 -0.52
N LEU A 105 4.95 8.00 -0.54
CA LEU A 105 4.52 6.67 -0.15
C LEU A 105 3.80 5.98 -1.30
N ILE A 106 3.83 4.66 -1.30
CA ILE A 106 2.93 3.84 -2.10
C ILE A 106 2.28 2.83 -1.15
N LEU A 107 1.00 3.05 -0.89
CA LEU A 107 0.17 2.23 -0.04
C LEU A 107 -0.68 1.27 -0.87
N THR A 108 -0.75 0.00 -0.48
CA THR A 108 -1.62 -0.98 -1.12
C THR A 108 -2.26 -1.94 -0.12
N ASN A 109 -3.51 -2.32 -0.35
CA ASN A 109 -4.22 -3.33 0.46
C ASN A 109 -4.00 -4.77 -0.06
N LYS A 110 -3.12 -4.96 -1.04
CA LYS A 110 -2.93 -6.26 -1.69
C LYS A 110 -1.46 -6.52 -1.98
N GLU A 111 -0.91 -7.50 -1.27
CA GLU A 111 0.45 -7.97 -1.50
C GLU A 111 0.66 -8.42 -2.96
N GLY A 112 1.81 -8.05 -3.53
CA GLY A 112 2.16 -8.35 -4.92
C GLY A 112 1.37 -7.58 -5.98
N LEU A 113 0.50 -6.63 -5.60
CA LEU A 113 -0.15 -5.73 -6.57
C LEU A 113 0.83 -4.69 -7.13
N VAL A 114 1.74 -4.21 -6.30
CA VAL A 114 2.82 -3.29 -6.70
C VAL A 114 4.13 -4.07 -6.75
N GLY A 115 4.88 -3.89 -7.83
CA GLY A 115 6.18 -4.53 -8.02
C GLY A 115 7.17 -3.64 -8.76
N ASP A 116 8.43 -4.08 -8.82
CA ASP A 116 9.53 -3.37 -9.48
C ASP A 116 9.70 -1.89 -9.02
N VAL A 117 9.50 -1.61 -7.73
CA VAL A 117 9.66 -0.27 -7.14
C VAL A 117 11.13 0.14 -7.18
N LYS A 118 11.43 1.33 -7.72
CA LYS A 118 12.79 1.86 -7.89
C LYS A 118 12.80 3.37 -7.75
N LEU A 119 13.81 3.90 -7.07
CA LEU A 119 14.15 5.32 -7.13
C LEU A 119 15.02 5.62 -8.35
N LYS A 120 14.78 6.75 -9.02
CA LYS A 120 15.42 7.11 -10.30
C LYS A 120 16.28 8.37 -10.26
N GLY A 121 16.53 8.96 -9.10
CA GLY A 121 17.10 10.30 -9.02
C GLY A 121 16.00 11.36 -8.99
N SER A 122 16.39 12.58 -8.62
CA SER A 122 15.57 13.77 -8.76
C SER A 122 15.21 14.06 -10.22
N LEU A 123 13.94 14.38 -10.49
CA LEU A 123 13.52 14.90 -11.79
C LEU A 123 13.79 16.41 -11.87
N GLY A 124 14.73 16.83 -12.70
CA GLY A 124 15.08 18.24 -12.88
C GLY A 124 15.69 18.84 -11.61
N CYS A 125 15.10 19.92 -11.10
CA CYS A 125 15.52 20.58 -9.86
C CYS A 125 14.70 20.16 -8.63
N SER A 126 13.88 19.11 -8.75
CA SER A 126 13.13 18.55 -7.62
C SER A 126 14.08 18.12 -6.50
N ASP A 127 13.71 18.39 -5.25
CA ASP A 127 14.39 17.83 -4.08
C ASP A 127 13.80 16.47 -3.66
N HIS A 128 12.76 16.00 -4.36
CA HIS A 128 12.20 14.65 -4.27
C HIS A 128 12.75 13.74 -5.37
N GLU A 129 12.99 12.49 -4.99
CA GLU A 129 13.36 11.37 -5.86
C GLU A 129 12.15 10.88 -6.66
N MET A 130 12.35 10.58 -7.95
CA MET A 130 11.31 9.94 -8.75
C MET A 130 11.15 8.47 -8.34
N VAL A 131 9.92 8.05 -8.07
CA VAL A 131 9.56 6.65 -7.82
C VAL A 131 8.96 6.03 -9.08
N GLU A 132 9.63 5.02 -9.62
CA GLU A 132 9.13 4.17 -10.71
C GLU A 132 8.64 2.84 -10.14
N PHE A 133 7.45 2.38 -10.54
CA PHE A 133 6.92 1.09 -10.12
C PHE A 133 5.94 0.52 -11.16
N ARG A 134 5.52 -0.74 -10.96
CA ARG A 134 4.53 -1.41 -11.79
C ARG A 134 3.30 -1.80 -10.98
N ILE A 135 2.13 -1.52 -11.52
CA ILE A 135 0.85 -2.08 -11.03
C ILE A 135 0.60 -3.39 -11.79
N LEU A 136 0.64 -4.50 -11.07
CA LEU A 136 0.51 -5.84 -11.61
C LEU A 136 -0.97 -6.24 -11.69
N GLY A 137 -1.49 -6.34 -12.92
CA GLY A 137 -2.81 -6.92 -13.13
C GLY A 137 -2.85 -8.39 -12.70
N ALA A 138 -4.03 -8.90 -12.34
CA ALA A 138 -4.18 -10.32 -12.01
C ALA A 138 -3.69 -11.19 -13.18
N ALA A 139 -2.53 -11.84 -13.00
CA ALA A 139 -2.11 -12.90 -13.89
C ALA A 139 -3.12 -14.04 -13.78
N ARG A 140 -3.49 -14.66 -14.90
CA ARG A 140 -4.19 -15.94 -14.83
C ARG A 140 -3.29 -16.87 -14.00
N ARG A 141 -3.82 -17.48 -12.94
CA ARG A 141 -3.21 -18.70 -12.42
C ARG A 141 -3.11 -19.64 -13.62
N ALA A 142 -1.91 -19.85 -14.14
CA ALA A 142 -1.69 -21.03 -14.95
C ALA A 142 -2.04 -22.19 -14.01
N CYS A 143 -3.09 -22.94 -14.33
CA CYS A 143 -3.26 -24.25 -13.72
C CYS A 143 -2.00 -25.03 -14.11
N SER A 144 -1.01 -25.07 -13.22
CA SER A 144 -0.03 -26.14 -13.27
C SER A 144 -0.84 -27.41 -13.04
N ASN A 145 -1.15 -28.12 -14.12
CA ASN A 145 -1.62 -29.49 -14.05
C ASN A 145 -0.53 -30.31 -13.36
N TYR A 146 -0.57 -30.38 -12.04
CA TYR A 146 0.03 -31.50 -11.34
C TYR A 146 -1.03 -32.60 -11.32
N PRO A 147 -0.88 -33.67 -12.12
CA PRO A 147 -1.73 -34.84 -11.93
C PRO A 147 -1.40 -35.40 -10.56
N GLY A 148 -2.46 -35.67 -9.78
CA GLY A 148 -2.36 -35.89 -8.34
C GLY A 148 -1.37 -36.97 -7.89
N LEU A 149 -0.69 -36.69 -6.79
CA LEU A 149 -0.38 -37.70 -5.81
C LEU A 149 -1.28 -37.44 -4.59
N GLN A 150 -2.32 -38.27 -4.43
CA GLN A 150 -2.85 -38.52 -3.09
C GLN A 150 -1.73 -39.20 -2.31
N GLN A 151 -1.16 -38.52 -1.31
CA GLN A 151 -0.45 -39.21 -0.25
C GLN A 151 -1.45 -39.46 0.87
N SER A 152 -1.93 -40.69 0.91
CA SER A 152 -2.72 -41.24 2.01
C SER A 152 -1.90 -41.19 3.31
N ARG A 153 -2.59 -40.86 4.39
CA ARG A 153 -2.11 -40.95 5.76
C ARG A 153 -1.55 -42.34 6.03
N LEU A 154 -0.31 -42.42 6.52
CA LEU A 154 0.15 -43.54 7.34
C LEU A 154 0.82 -42.98 8.59
N TRP A 155 0.14 -43.20 9.71
CA TRP A 155 0.67 -43.05 11.07
C TRP A 155 1.67 -44.17 11.34
N PRO A 156 2.88 -43.92 11.88
CA PRO A 156 3.68 -44.99 12.43
C PRO A 156 3.23 -45.27 13.87
N LEU A 157 2.60 -46.44 14.05
CA LEU A 157 2.64 -47.15 15.32
C LEU A 157 4.09 -47.59 15.55
N GLN A 158 4.70 -47.20 16.66
CA GLN A 158 5.82 -47.94 17.24
C GLN A 158 5.52 -48.23 18.71
N GLY A 159 5.03 -49.45 18.96
CA GLY A 159 5.63 -50.34 19.96
C GLY A 159 6.71 -51.16 19.24
N SER A 160 7.75 -51.71 19.87
CA SER A 160 7.73 -52.50 21.09
C SER A 160 9.15 -52.65 21.69
N ALA A 161 9.19 -52.85 23.01
CA ALA A 161 10.08 -53.72 23.80
C ALA A 161 11.56 -53.92 23.39
N TRP A 162 12.48 -53.51 24.26
CA TRP A 162 13.18 -54.39 25.22
C TRP A 162 13.39 -53.63 26.54
#